data_AF-E2NEX2-F1
#
_entry.id   AF-E2NEX2-F1
#
_cell.length_a   1.000
_cell.length_b   1.000
_cell.length_c   1.000
_cell.angle_alpha   90.00
_cell.angle_beta   90.00
_cell.angle_gamma   90.00
#
_symmetry.space_group_name_H-M   'P 1'
#
loop_
_entity.id
_entity.type
_entity.pdbx_description
1 polymer ?
#
loop_
_entity_poly.entity_id
_entity_poly.type
_entity_poly.pdbx_seq_one_letter_code
_entity_poly.pdbx_strand_id
1 'polypeptide(L)'
;MWIRPWGFKEGCLIGAGLLVTGWLLQITIGEIDWSLFAYPVNIIVLVLYIAGIVAMHCLRKRVYFFGWMSHYTSAVSSLLWVAGITVVMGLIRQLPSDHPADMFGFSRMLSAWPFVLLYIWMVTVLGLTTFRAGFPFRWKKLAFLLNHAGLFIALITATLGNADMQRLKMTTRIDNAEWRAMDEHGKLIELPLAIELKDFTIDEYPPKLMLIDNETGRTLPEKAPEHLLLEEGVTDGQLSDWLVTIRQTIPWAASVATEDTVRFT
;
A
#
# COMPACT_ATOMS: atom_id res chain seq x y z
N MET A 1 -37.63 -6.95 7.37
CA MET A 1 -36.46 -7.30 6.54
C MET A 1 -35.54 -8.35 7.19
N TRP A 2 -36.05 -9.16 8.13
CA TRP A 2 -35.27 -10.18 8.84
C TRP A 2 -35.91 -11.58 8.68
N ILE A 3 -36.59 -11.79 7.55
CA ILE A 3 -37.30 -13.04 7.26
C ILE A 3 -36.30 -14.02 6.66
N ARG A 4 -36.26 -15.24 7.19
CA ARG A 4 -35.35 -16.29 6.72
C ARG A 4 -35.86 -16.83 5.37
N PRO A 5 -34.97 -17.23 4.43
CA PRO A 5 -33.51 -17.20 4.53
C PRO A 5 -32.91 -15.83 4.17
N TRP A 6 -31.89 -15.40 4.90
CA TRP A 6 -31.10 -14.20 4.58
C TRP A 6 -30.28 -14.40 3.32
N GLY A 7 -30.23 -13.39 2.46
CA GLY A 7 -29.53 -13.37 1.19
C GLY A 7 -28.57 -12.18 1.09
N PHE A 8 -28.42 -11.65 -0.12
CA PHE A 8 -27.52 -10.52 -0.40
C PHE A 8 -27.99 -9.22 0.24
N LYS A 9 -29.31 -8.99 0.37
CA LYS A 9 -29.86 -7.75 0.94
C LYS A 9 -29.41 -7.56 2.39
N GLU A 10 -29.47 -8.63 3.17
CA GLU A 10 -29.04 -8.66 4.57
C GLU A 10 -27.53 -8.47 4.69
N GLY A 11 -26.73 -9.10 3.80
CA GLY A 11 -25.28 -8.89 3.75
C GLY A 11 -24.89 -7.45 3.40
N CYS A 12 -25.57 -6.85 2.43
CA CYS A 12 -25.39 -5.44 2.09
C CYS A 12 -25.75 -4.54 3.27
N LEU A 13 -26.87 -4.81 3.95
CA LEU A 13 -27.30 -4.03 5.12
C LEU A 13 -26.30 -4.13 6.28
N ILE A 14 -25.77 -5.32 6.57
CA ILE A 14 -24.77 -5.52 7.62
C ILE A 14 -23.51 -4.71 7.31
N GLY A 15 -23.00 -4.78 6.08
CA GLY A 15 -21.83 -3.98 5.72
C GLY A 15 -22.09 -2.47 5.76
N ALA A 16 -23.27 -2.00 5.32
CA ALA A 16 -23.65 -0.60 5.47
C ALA A 16 -23.70 -0.18 6.96
N GLY A 17 -24.28 -1.04 7.80
CA GLY A 17 -24.33 -0.83 9.25
C GLY A 17 -22.93 -0.74 9.86
N LEU A 18 -22.04 -1.68 9.54
CA LEU A 18 -20.64 -1.67 10.00
C LEU A 18 -19.89 -0.43 9.54
N LEU A 19 -20.14 0.04 8.32
CA LEU A 19 -19.52 1.24 7.78
C LEU A 19 -19.96 2.48 8.56
N VAL A 20 -21.27 2.64 8.79
CA VAL A 20 -21.82 3.75 9.60
C VAL A 20 -21.31 3.68 11.04
N THR A 21 -21.35 2.51 11.66
CA THR A 21 -20.80 2.30 13.01
C THR A 21 -19.31 2.63 13.05
N GLY A 22 -18.55 2.24 12.02
CA GLY A 22 -17.13 2.55 11.90
C GLY A 22 -16.89 4.05 11.85
N TRP A 23 -17.66 4.82 11.08
CA TRP A 23 -17.50 6.28 11.07
C TRP A 23 -17.88 6.92 12.39
N LEU A 24 -18.93 6.42 13.07
CA LEU A 24 -19.27 6.90 14.41
C LEU A 24 -18.12 6.65 15.40
N LEU A 25 -17.49 5.47 15.37
CA LEU A 25 -16.32 5.16 16.18
C LEU A 25 -15.12 6.05 15.81
N GLN A 26 -14.88 6.27 14.52
CA GLN A 26 -13.82 7.14 14.03
C GLN A 26 -13.97 8.57 14.56
N ILE A 27 -15.17 9.13 14.53
CA ILE A 27 -15.44 10.50 14.99
C ILE A 27 -15.36 10.61 16.52
N THR A 28 -15.74 9.56 17.26
CA THR A 28 -15.82 9.60 18.73
C THR A 28 -14.53 9.22 19.44
N ILE A 29 -13.81 8.21 18.94
CA ILE A 29 -12.60 7.64 19.58
C ILE A 29 -11.34 8.04 18.81
N GLY A 30 -11.44 8.28 17.50
CA GLY A 30 -10.30 8.50 16.62
C GLY A 30 -9.80 7.22 15.97
N GLU A 31 -8.60 7.27 15.39
CA GLU A 31 -7.97 6.14 14.71
C GLU A 31 -7.48 5.04 15.66
N ILE A 32 -7.27 3.84 15.13
CA ILE A 32 -6.72 2.71 15.88
C ILE A 32 -5.20 2.87 16.00
N ASP A 33 -4.71 2.86 17.23
CA ASP A 33 -3.28 2.73 17.51
C ASP A 33 -2.87 1.26 17.44
N TRP A 34 -2.23 0.88 16.31
CA TRP A 34 -1.75 -0.48 16.09
C TRP A 34 -0.62 -0.89 17.02
N SER A 35 0.10 0.05 17.66
CA SER A 35 1.18 -0.28 18.59
C SER A 35 0.69 -1.05 19.81
N LEU A 36 -0.59 -0.87 20.19
CA LEU A 36 -1.25 -1.61 21.27
C LEU A 36 -1.37 -3.12 20.97
N PHE A 37 -1.27 -3.50 19.70
CA PHE A 37 -1.33 -4.89 19.24
C PHE A 37 0.05 -5.49 18.98
N ALA A 38 1.15 -4.78 19.26
CA ALA A 38 2.50 -5.33 19.10
C ALA A 38 2.71 -6.58 19.96
N TYR A 39 3.73 -7.37 19.64
CA TYR A 39 4.09 -8.56 20.39
C TYR A 39 4.27 -8.24 21.89
N PRO A 40 3.66 -9.02 22.82
CA PRO A 40 2.99 -10.31 22.61
C PRO A 40 1.47 -10.24 22.42
N VAL A 41 0.88 -9.05 22.39
CA VAL A 41 -0.59 -8.86 22.40
C VAL A 41 -1.23 -9.42 21.13
N ASN A 42 -0.62 -9.23 19.95
CA ASN A 42 -1.11 -9.84 18.70
C ASN A 42 -1.29 -11.36 18.77
N ILE A 43 -0.40 -12.09 19.43
CA ILE A 43 -0.50 -13.55 19.56
C ILE A 43 -1.70 -13.91 20.44
N ILE A 44 -1.92 -13.18 21.54
CA ILE A 44 -3.08 -13.39 22.42
C ILE A 44 -4.37 -13.12 21.64
N VAL A 45 -4.44 -11.99 20.93
CA VAL A 45 -5.59 -11.62 20.09
C VAL A 45 -5.84 -12.66 19.00
N LEU A 46 -4.78 -13.15 18.35
CA LEU A 46 -4.87 -14.21 17.34
C LEU A 46 -5.49 -15.48 17.92
N VAL A 47 -4.99 -15.97 19.06
CA VAL A 47 -5.49 -17.19 19.70
C VAL A 47 -6.96 -17.05 20.08
N LEU A 48 -7.32 -15.93 20.72
CA LEU A 48 -8.72 -15.63 21.09
C LEU A 48 -9.63 -15.54 19.86
N TYR A 49 -9.15 -14.91 18.79
CA TYR A 49 -9.89 -14.76 17.55
C TYR A 49 -10.15 -16.10 16.85
N ILE A 50 -9.12 -16.96 16.75
CA ILE A 50 -9.26 -18.31 16.20
C ILE A 50 -10.21 -19.16 17.08
N ALA A 51 -10.09 -19.09 18.41
CA ALA A 51 -11.00 -19.77 19.33
C ALA A 51 -12.46 -19.31 19.13
N GLY A 52 -12.67 -18.01 18.93
CA GLY A 52 -13.97 -17.43 18.61
C GLY A 52 -14.56 -17.96 17.29
N ILE A 53 -13.75 -18.05 16.23
CA ILE A 53 -14.19 -18.63 14.94
C ILE A 53 -14.55 -20.11 15.10
N VAL A 54 -13.75 -20.89 15.83
CA VAL A 54 -14.05 -22.30 16.11
C VAL A 54 -15.37 -22.43 16.87
N ALA A 55 -15.58 -21.61 17.91
CA ALA A 55 -16.84 -21.59 18.67
C ALA A 55 -18.04 -21.24 17.78
N MET A 56 -17.93 -20.21 16.93
CA MET A 56 -18.97 -19.85 15.95
C MET A 56 -19.25 -21.00 14.98
N HIS A 57 -18.21 -21.69 14.50
CA HIS A 57 -18.36 -22.84 13.61
C HIS A 57 -19.10 -24.00 14.29
N CYS A 58 -18.79 -24.31 15.56
CA CYS A 58 -19.49 -25.33 16.34
C CYS A 58 -20.96 -24.97 16.57
N LEU A 59 -21.24 -23.70 16.85
CA LEU A 59 -22.59 -23.18 17.10
C LEU A 59 -23.41 -22.93 15.83
N ARG A 60 -22.84 -23.11 14.62
CA ARG A 60 -23.49 -22.80 13.34
C ARG A 60 -24.84 -23.48 13.10
N LYS A 61 -25.05 -24.66 13.68
CA LYS A 61 -26.33 -25.41 13.58
C LYS A 61 -27.38 -24.92 14.57
N ARG A 62 -26.96 -24.26 15.66
CA ARG A 62 -27.83 -23.72 16.71
C ARG A 62 -28.20 -22.26 16.46
N VAL A 63 -27.24 -21.46 16.00
CA VAL A 63 -27.41 -20.03 15.74
C VAL A 63 -27.48 -19.79 14.23
N TYR A 64 -28.66 -19.34 13.76
CA TYR A 64 -28.91 -19.10 12.34
C TYR A 64 -27.89 -18.14 11.71
N PHE A 65 -27.53 -17.07 12.43
CA PHE A 65 -26.56 -16.08 11.97
C PHE A 65 -25.20 -16.68 11.62
N PHE A 66 -24.63 -17.52 12.51
CA PHE A 66 -23.34 -18.19 12.27
C PHE A 66 -23.43 -19.19 11.12
N GLY A 67 -24.57 -19.88 10.98
CA GLY A 67 -24.87 -20.71 9.83
C GLY A 67 -24.81 -19.91 8.52
N TRP A 68 -25.56 -18.79 8.47
CA TRP A 68 -25.64 -17.87 7.33
C TRP A 68 -24.30 -17.21 6.98
N MET A 69 -23.51 -16.79 7.97
CA MET A 69 -22.15 -16.26 7.78
C MET A 69 -21.24 -17.22 7.03
N SER A 70 -21.48 -18.52 7.16
CA SER A 70 -20.71 -19.55 6.46
C SER A 70 -21.22 -19.83 5.03
N HIS A 71 -22.18 -19.07 4.51
CA HIS A 71 -22.73 -19.21 3.15
C HIS A 71 -22.14 -18.17 2.18
N TYR A 72 -22.20 -18.49 0.88
CA TYR A 72 -21.64 -17.65 -0.19
C TYR A 72 -22.28 -16.25 -0.25
N THR A 73 -23.54 -16.10 0.15
CA THR A 73 -24.24 -14.79 0.17
C THR A 73 -23.56 -13.81 1.13
N SER A 74 -23.16 -14.27 2.32
CA SER A 74 -22.38 -13.48 3.27
C SER A 74 -20.96 -13.25 2.76
N ALA A 75 -20.32 -14.25 2.16
CA ALA A 75 -18.96 -14.12 1.62
C ALA A 75 -18.87 -13.06 0.52
N VAL A 76 -19.71 -13.16 -0.51
CA VAL A 76 -19.72 -12.23 -1.64
C VAL A 76 -20.08 -10.81 -1.19
N SER A 77 -21.08 -10.65 -0.31
CA SER A 77 -21.44 -9.32 0.19
C SER A 77 -20.33 -8.68 1.04
N SER A 78 -19.67 -9.44 1.91
CA SER A 78 -18.53 -8.94 2.69
C SER A 78 -17.35 -8.55 1.79
N LEU A 79 -17.08 -9.35 0.75
CA LEU A 79 -16.03 -9.08 -0.23
C LEU A 79 -16.32 -7.82 -1.04
N LEU A 80 -17.57 -7.62 -1.48
CA LEU A 80 -17.97 -6.41 -2.21
C LEU A 80 -17.75 -5.14 -1.38
N TRP A 81 -18.07 -5.16 -0.09
CA TRP A 81 -17.82 -4.03 0.80
C TRP A 81 -16.32 -3.74 0.97
N VAL A 82 -15.52 -4.77 1.27
CA VAL A 82 -14.06 -4.61 1.40
C VAL A 82 -13.43 -4.14 0.10
N ALA A 83 -13.84 -4.70 -1.04
CA ALA A 83 -13.37 -4.26 -2.35
C ALA A 83 -13.74 -2.81 -2.63
N GLY A 84 -14.98 -2.41 -2.35
CA GLY A 84 -15.45 -1.03 -2.51
C GLY A 84 -14.63 -0.02 -1.69
N ILE A 85 -14.42 -0.30 -0.41
CA ILE A 85 -13.61 0.60 0.43
C ILE A 85 -12.12 0.57 0.08
N THR A 86 -11.60 -0.55 -0.43
CA THR A 86 -10.21 -0.64 -0.93
C THR A 86 -10.02 0.18 -2.22
N VAL A 87 -11.03 0.23 -3.10
CA VAL A 87 -10.98 1.14 -4.27
C VAL A 87 -10.91 2.59 -3.81
N VAL A 88 -11.72 2.97 -2.82
CA VAL A 88 -11.65 4.32 -2.23
C VAL A 88 -10.25 4.60 -1.65
N MET A 89 -9.66 3.62 -0.95
CA MET A 89 -8.29 3.72 -0.43
C MET A 89 -7.25 3.93 -1.53
N GLY A 90 -7.39 3.26 -2.67
CA GLY A 90 -6.48 3.42 -3.81
C GLY A 90 -6.63 4.75 -4.55
N LEU A 91 -7.80 5.39 -4.46
CA LEU A 91 -8.08 6.69 -5.11
C LEU A 91 -7.73 7.89 -4.23
N ILE A 92 -7.69 7.72 -2.90
CA ILE A 92 -7.37 8.77 -1.95
C ILE A 92 -5.92 8.67 -1.51
N ARG A 93 -5.21 9.81 -1.49
CA ARG A 93 -3.83 9.90 -1.00
C ARG A 93 -3.74 9.42 0.45
N GLN A 94 -2.99 8.35 0.67
CA GLN A 94 -2.68 7.84 2.01
C GLN A 94 -1.49 8.61 2.61
N LEU A 95 -1.60 9.04 3.87
CA LEU A 95 -0.55 9.76 4.59
C LEU A 95 0.28 8.80 5.46
N PRO A 96 1.58 9.10 5.70
CA PRO A 96 2.39 8.41 6.70
C PRO A 96 1.80 8.54 8.12
N SER A 97 2.20 7.62 9.01
CA SER A 97 1.71 7.52 10.39
C SER A 97 1.97 8.75 11.26
N ASP A 98 2.90 9.63 10.86
CA ASP A 98 3.27 10.84 11.61
C ASP A 98 2.27 11.98 11.45
N HIS A 99 1.32 11.86 10.53
CA HIS A 99 0.26 12.85 10.33
C HIS A 99 -1.07 12.37 10.93
N PRO A 100 -1.83 13.25 11.59
CA PRO A 100 -3.13 12.87 12.13
C PRO A 100 -4.08 12.46 10.99
N ALA A 101 -4.88 11.43 11.24
CA ALA A 101 -5.97 11.08 10.33
C ALA A 101 -6.96 12.25 10.19
N ASP A 102 -7.56 12.37 9.00
CA ASP A 102 -8.72 13.23 8.80
C ASP A 102 -9.92 12.72 9.62
N MET A 103 -10.92 13.58 9.83
CA MET A 103 -12.09 13.29 10.67
C MET A 103 -12.83 12.00 10.27
N PHE A 104 -12.80 11.63 8.98
CA PHE A 104 -13.45 10.42 8.47
C PHE A 104 -12.50 9.23 8.27
N GLY A 105 -11.19 9.43 8.47
CA GLY A 105 -10.15 8.40 8.36
C GLY A 105 -9.77 7.99 6.93
N PHE A 106 -10.10 8.79 5.90
CA PHE A 106 -9.72 8.53 4.51
C PHE A 106 -8.22 8.69 4.22
N SER A 107 -7.50 9.52 4.98
CA SER A 107 -6.06 9.71 4.82
C SER A 107 -5.23 8.59 5.45
N ARG A 108 -5.81 7.83 6.40
CA ARG A 108 -5.19 6.69 7.09
C ARG A 108 -6.15 5.50 7.18
N MET A 109 -6.60 5.00 6.03
CA MET A 109 -7.70 4.03 5.98
C MET A 109 -7.40 2.71 6.69
N LEU A 110 -6.15 2.24 6.71
CA LEU A 110 -5.76 1.03 7.44
C LEU A 110 -5.93 1.15 8.96
N SER A 111 -5.94 2.37 9.51
CA SER A 111 -6.17 2.64 10.93
C SER A 111 -7.60 3.13 11.21
N ALA A 112 -8.43 3.27 10.17
CA ALA A 112 -9.78 3.79 10.28
C ALA A 112 -10.78 2.68 10.63
N TRP A 113 -11.63 2.93 11.63
CA TRP A 113 -12.66 1.98 12.08
C TRP A 113 -13.58 1.43 10.98
N PRO A 114 -14.08 2.21 10.00
CA PRO A 114 -14.92 1.67 8.92
C PRO A 114 -14.22 0.57 8.12
N PHE A 115 -12.94 0.78 7.80
CA PHE A 115 -12.14 -0.19 7.08
C PHE A 115 -11.90 -1.43 7.93
N VAL A 116 -11.49 -1.24 9.18
CA VAL A 116 -11.16 -2.33 10.12
C VAL A 116 -12.37 -3.21 10.40
N LEU A 117 -13.55 -2.63 10.63
CA LEU A 117 -14.77 -3.40 10.90
C LEU A 117 -15.23 -4.22 9.68
N LEU A 118 -15.19 -3.62 8.48
CA LEU A 118 -15.51 -4.35 7.24
C LEU A 118 -14.50 -5.47 6.97
N TYR A 119 -13.22 -5.21 7.26
CA TYR A 119 -12.16 -6.20 7.11
C TYR A 119 -12.32 -7.35 8.10
N ILE A 120 -12.54 -7.07 9.39
CA ILE A 120 -12.82 -8.09 10.42
C ILE A 120 -14.04 -8.93 10.01
N TRP A 121 -15.09 -8.29 9.51
CA TRP A 121 -16.28 -8.99 9.03
C TRP A 121 -15.95 -9.97 7.90
N MET A 122 -15.24 -9.50 6.86
CA MET A 122 -14.86 -10.32 5.72
C MET A 122 -13.90 -11.46 6.12
N VAL A 123 -12.89 -11.20 6.94
CA VAL A 123 -11.96 -12.23 7.44
C VAL A 123 -12.70 -13.27 8.30
N THR A 124 -13.67 -12.83 9.11
CA THR A 124 -14.48 -13.75 9.94
C THR A 124 -15.32 -14.69 9.06
N VAL A 125 -15.97 -14.12 8.03
CA VAL A 125 -16.75 -14.88 7.04
C VAL A 125 -15.85 -15.84 6.25
N LEU A 126 -14.66 -15.40 5.86
CA LEU A 126 -13.64 -16.24 5.20
C LEU A 126 -13.18 -17.40 6.10
N GLY A 127 -12.93 -17.13 7.39
CA GLY A 127 -12.57 -18.16 8.36
C GLY A 127 -13.68 -19.21 8.50
N LEU A 128 -14.92 -18.77 8.71
CA LEU A 128 -16.06 -19.68 8.85
C LEU A 128 -16.33 -20.49 7.58
N THR A 129 -16.20 -19.91 6.40
CA THR A 129 -16.31 -20.63 5.13
C THR A 129 -15.18 -21.65 4.96
N THR A 130 -13.96 -21.32 5.37
CA THR A 130 -12.82 -22.25 5.40
C THR A 130 -13.09 -23.44 6.32
N PHE A 131 -13.49 -23.19 7.58
CA PHE A 131 -13.86 -24.27 8.52
C PHE A 131 -15.03 -25.10 8.00
N ARG A 132 -16.05 -24.48 7.40
CA ARG A 132 -17.17 -25.21 6.80
C ARG A 132 -16.76 -26.12 5.66
N ALA A 133 -15.85 -25.67 4.80
CA ALA A 133 -15.35 -26.49 3.69
C ALA A 133 -14.41 -27.60 4.16
N GLY A 134 -13.66 -27.35 5.25
CA GLY A 134 -12.73 -28.30 5.85
C GLY A 134 -13.41 -29.42 6.64
N PHE A 135 -14.63 -29.23 7.15
CA PHE A 135 -15.29 -30.21 8.03
C PHE A 135 -16.71 -30.62 7.58
N PRO A 136 -16.94 -31.89 7.18
CA PRO A 136 -15.97 -33.00 7.09
C PRO A 136 -15.02 -32.87 5.90
N PHE A 137 -13.76 -33.27 6.10
CA PHE A 137 -12.71 -33.15 5.08
C PHE A 137 -13.00 -34.03 3.86
N ARG A 138 -12.84 -33.45 2.67
CA ARG A 138 -13.04 -34.13 1.39
C ARG A 138 -11.91 -33.76 0.44
N TRP A 139 -11.16 -34.75 -0.04
CA TRP A 139 -10.06 -34.57 -1.00
C TRP A 139 -10.47 -33.78 -2.26
N LYS A 140 -11.71 -33.97 -2.74
CA LYS A 140 -12.26 -33.22 -3.88
C LYS A 140 -12.30 -31.69 -3.67
N LYS A 141 -12.22 -31.21 -2.42
CA LYS A 141 -12.23 -29.80 -2.05
C LYS A 141 -10.85 -29.29 -1.60
N LEU A 142 -9.79 -30.08 -1.77
CA LEU A 142 -8.46 -29.71 -1.27
C LEU A 142 -7.97 -28.39 -1.84
N ALA A 143 -8.04 -28.19 -3.16
CA ALA A 143 -7.62 -26.94 -3.81
C ALA A 143 -8.40 -25.72 -3.28
N PHE A 144 -9.73 -25.86 -3.13
CA PHE A 144 -10.58 -24.83 -2.53
C PHE A 144 -10.14 -24.51 -1.09
N LEU A 145 -9.91 -25.54 -0.28
CA LEU A 145 -9.52 -25.41 1.13
C LEU A 145 -8.15 -24.75 1.27
N LEU A 146 -7.15 -25.17 0.50
CA LEU A 146 -5.80 -24.60 0.54
C LEU A 146 -5.80 -23.13 0.14
N ASN A 147 -6.58 -22.75 -0.89
CA ASN A 147 -6.68 -21.35 -1.29
C ASN A 147 -7.34 -20.49 -0.20
N HIS A 148 -8.48 -20.92 0.35
CA HIS A 148 -9.19 -20.14 1.37
C HIS A 148 -8.43 -20.11 2.70
N ALA A 149 -7.81 -21.22 3.11
CA ALA A 149 -6.97 -21.27 4.29
C ALA A 149 -5.71 -20.43 4.13
N GLY A 150 -5.04 -20.52 2.98
CA GLY A 150 -3.86 -19.70 2.68
C GLY A 150 -4.19 -18.21 2.70
N LEU A 151 -5.29 -17.80 2.06
CA LEU A 151 -5.77 -16.42 2.10
C LEU A 151 -6.13 -15.98 3.52
N PHE A 152 -6.84 -16.82 4.27
CA PHE A 152 -7.22 -16.52 5.66
C PHE A 152 -5.99 -16.31 6.56
N ILE A 153 -4.99 -17.20 6.46
CA ILE A 153 -3.73 -17.08 7.18
C ILE A 153 -3.04 -15.78 6.78
N ALA A 154 -2.82 -15.55 5.49
CA ALA A 154 -2.12 -14.38 4.99
C ALA A 154 -2.75 -13.06 5.47
N LEU A 155 -4.08 -12.96 5.40
CA LEU A 155 -4.82 -11.76 5.84
C LEU A 155 -4.67 -11.52 7.34
N ILE A 156 -4.91 -12.54 8.17
CA ILE A 156 -4.80 -12.39 9.63
C ILE A 156 -3.38 -12.07 10.08
N THR A 157 -2.39 -12.80 9.56
CA THR A 157 -1.00 -12.60 9.97
C THR A 157 -0.46 -11.28 9.46
N ALA A 158 -0.87 -10.83 8.28
CA ALA A 158 -0.50 -9.51 7.78
C ALA A 158 -1.08 -8.39 8.66
N THR A 159 -2.34 -8.48 9.08
CA THR A 159 -2.96 -7.46 9.94
C THR A 159 -2.34 -7.43 11.34
N LEU A 160 -2.25 -8.58 12.00
CA LEU A 160 -1.75 -8.65 13.38
C LEU A 160 -0.23 -8.52 13.48
N GLY A 161 0.51 -8.92 12.45
CA GLY A 161 1.95 -8.73 12.35
C GLY A 161 2.37 -7.32 11.95
N ASN A 162 1.46 -6.50 11.40
CA ASN A 162 1.75 -5.13 11.00
C ASN A 162 2.21 -4.25 12.18
N ALA A 163 1.72 -4.53 13.39
CA ALA A 163 2.10 -3.81 14.60
C ALA A 163 3.59 -3.96 14.96
N ASP A 164 4.24 -5.05 14.54
CA ASP A 164 5.65 -5.32 14.80
C ASP A 164 6.57 -4.93 13.62
N MET A 165 6.02 -4.32 12.56
CA MET A 165 6.80 -3.92 11.40
C MET A 165 7.75 -2.77 11.75
N GLN A 166 9.05 -2.98 11.50
CA GLN A 166 10.07 -1.95 11.67
C GLN A 166 10.58 -1.46 10.32
N ARG A 167 10.67 -0.13 10.17
CA ARG A 167 11.25 0.52 9.00
C ARG A 167 12.64 1.01 9.35
N LEU A 168 13.63 0.43 8.69
CA LEU A 168 15.04 0.72 8.92
C LEU A 168 15.71 1.18 7.62
N LYS A 169 16.64 2.12 7.73
CA LYS A 169 17.44 2.65 6.62
C LYS A 169 18.90 2.24 6.77
N MET A 170 19.45 1.55 5.78
CA MET A 170 20.85 1.15 5.73
C MET A 170 21.54 1.86 4.58
N THR A 171 22.72 2.43 4.81
CA THR A 171 23.55 3.04 3.77
C THR A 171 24.72 2.11 3.45
N THR A 172 24.64 1.43 2.30
CA THR A 172 25.69 0.53 1.82
C THR A 172 26.74 1.29 1.01
N ARG A 173 27.95 0.73 0.92
CA ARG A 173 29.05 1.25 0.09
C ARG A 173 29.66 0.11 -0.72
N ILE A 174 30.26 0.46 -1.86
CA ILE A 174 30.92 -0.51 -2.74
C ILE A 174 31.99 -1.26 -1.95
N ASP A 175 31.97 -2.59 -2.04
CA ASP A 175 32.90 -3.53 -1.40
C ASP A 175 32.98 -3.41 0.14
N ASN A 176 31.94 -2.87 0.77
CA ASN A 176 31.87 -2.77 2.23
C ASN A 176 30.54 -3.31 2.74
N ALA A 177 30.61 -4.41 3.47
CA ALA A 177 29.45 -5.01 4.13
C ALA A 177 28.95 -4.11 5.25
N GLU A 178 27.67 -3.75 5.22
CA GLU A 178 27.01 -2.96 6.25
C GLU A 178 25.94 -3.81 6.94
N TRP A 179 25.90 -3.78 8.27
CA TRP A 179 24.89 -4.48 9.09
C TRP A 179 24.21 -3.53 10.06
N ARG A 180 24.57 -2.24 10.04
CA ARG A 180 23.97 -1.20 10.86
C ARG A 180 22.90 -0.49 10.05
N ALA A 181 21.72 -0.35 10.64
CA ALA A 181 20.62 0.41 10.07
C ALA A 181 20.14 1.48 11.06
N MET A 182 19.55 2.55 10.55
CA MET A 182 18.94 3.62 11.35
C MET A 182 17.43 3.45 11.36
N ASP A 183 16.80 3.60 12.51
CA ASP A 183 15.34 3.70 12.61
C ASP A 183 14.82 5.09 12.21
N GLU A 184 13.50 5.28 12.30
CA GLU A 184 12.83 6.56 11.99
C GLU A 184 13.26 7.71 12.91
N HIS A 185 13.83 7.40 14.09
CA HIS A 185 14.33 8.37 15.06
C HIS A 185 15.84 8.61 14.94
N GLY A 186 16.51 8.00 13.95
CA GLY A 186 17.95 8.09 13.74
C GLY A 186 18.78 7.25 14.72
N LYS A 187 18.16 6.35 15.49
CA LYS A 187 18.88 5.42 16.35
C LYS A 187 19.48 4.30 15.51
N LEU A 188 20.75 4.02 15.75
CA LEU A 188 21.49 2.95 15.09
C LEU A 188 21.13 1.59 15.73
N ILE A 189 20.81 0.61 14.89
CA ILE A 189 20.43 -0.76 15.24
C ILE A 189 21.30 -1.71 14.43
N GLU A 190 21.87 -2.72 15.08
CA GLU A 190 22.60 -3.79 14.41
C GLU A 190 21.65 -4.90 13.98
N LEU A 191 21.73 -5.30 12.71
CA LEU A 191 20.91 -6.35 12.12
C LEU A 191 21.61 -7.71 12.20
N PRO A 192 20.86 -8.82 12.26
CA PRO A 192 21.41 -10.18 12.17
C PRO A 192 21.84 -10.57 10.76
N LEU A 193 21.86 -9.61 9.82
CA LEU A 193 22.28 -9.79 8.44
C LEU A 193 23.12 -8.59 8.01
N ALA A 194 24.06 -8.83 7.10
CA ALA A 194 24.85 -7.79 6.44
C ALA A 194 24.50 -7.70 4.96
N ILE A 195 24.47 -6.49 4.41
CA ILE A 195 24.27 -6.21 2.99
C ILE A 195 25.52 -5.51 2.46
N GLU A 196 26.06 -6.00 1.36
CA GLU A 196 27.20 -5.43 0.66
C GLU A 196 26.75 -4.95 -0.72
N LEU A 197 27.09 -3.71 -1.07
CA LEU A 197 26.89 -3.21 -2.43
C LEU A 197 28.07 -3.68 -3.29
N LYS A 198 27.81 -4.55 -4.26
CA LYS A 198 28.84 -5.05 -5.16
C LYS A 198 29.13 -4.11 -6.33
N ASP A 199 28.07 -3.59 -6.93
CA ASP A 199 28.17 -2.69 -8.06
C ASP A 199 26.97 -1.74 -8.04
N PHE A 200 27.16 -0.52 -8.54
CA PHE A 200 26.11 0.47 -8.70
C PHE A 200 26.35 1.23 -10.00
N THR A 201 25.47 0.99 -10.96
CA THR A 201 25.42 1.72 -12.22
C THR A 201 24.13 2.50 -12.29
N ILE A 202 24.21 3.76 -12.72
CA ILE A 202 23.04 4.60 -13.00
C ILE A 202 23.11 5.01 -14.46
N ASP A 203 22.05 4.71 -15.21
CA ASP A 203 21.92 5.18 -16.59
C ASP A 203 21.36 6.60 -16.56
N GLU A 204 22.10 7.54 -17.14
CA GLU A 204 21.67 8.94 -17.27
C GLU A 204 21.07 9.17 -18.65
N TYR A 205 19.97 9.93 -18.70
CA TYR A 205 19.47 10.41 -19.98
C TYR A 205 20.41 11.47 -20.54
N PRO A 206 20.70 11.44 -21.86
CA PRO A 206 21.55 12.45 -22.46
C PRO A 206 20.94 13.84 -22.28
N PRO A 207 21.77 14.87 -22.00
CA PRO A 207 21.29 16.22 -21.85
C PRO A 207 20.65 16.71 -23.16
N LYS A 208 19.59 17.51 -23.03
CA LYS A 208 18.85 18.04 -24.18
C LYS A 208 19.12 19.52 -24.33
N LEU A 209 19.60 19.92 -25.49
CA LEU A 209 19.69 21.33 -25.87
C LEU A 209 18.36 21.76 -26.49
N MET A 210 17.81 22.90 -26.06
CA MET A 210 16.59 23.48 -26.60
C MET A 210 16.75 24.99 -26.78
N LEU A 211 16.00 25.55 -27.73
CA LEU A 211 15.95 27.00 -27.93
C LEU A 211 14.87 27.61 -27.05
N ILE A 212 15.18 28.77 -26.50
CA ILE A 212 14.28 29.58 -25.70
C ILE A 212 14.26 31.01 -26.23
N ASP A 213 13.11 31.65 -26.13
CA ASP A 213 12.95 33.07 -26.36
C ASP A 213 13.43 33.84 -25.10
N ASN A 214 14.37 34.77 -25.28
CA ASN A 214 15.00 35.46 -24.16
C ASN A 214 14.08 36.45 -23.44
N GLU A 215 13.04 36.97 -24.10
CA GLU A 215 12.11 37.93 -23.50
C GLU A 215 11.00 37.22 -22.73
N THR A 216 10.48 36.12 -23.28
CA THR A 216 9.31 35.41 -22.73
C THR A 216 9.66 34.17 -21.93
N GLY A 217 10.89 33.66 -22.06
CA GLY A 217 11.34 32.40 -21.45
C GLY A 217 10.69 31.14 -22.03
N ARG A 218 9.93 31.28 -23.12
CA ARG A 218 9.21 30.15 -23.75
C ARG A 218 10.14 29.38 -24.66
N THR A 219 9.94 28.07 -24.72
CA THR A 219 10.66 27.18 -25.64
C THR A 219 10.22 27.43 -27.08
N LEU A 220 11.11 27.18 -28.05
CA LEU A 220 10.85 27.35 -29.47
C LEU A 220 10.99 26.00 -30.21
N PRO A 221 9.98 25.57 -30.99
CA PRO A 221 8.59 26.05 -31.04
C PRO A 221 7.81 25.79 -29.74
N GLU A 222 6.92 26.71 -29.33
CA GLU A 222 6.24 26.70 -28.01
C GLU A 222 5.48 25.42 -27.67
N LYS A 223 4.89 24.75 -28.67
CA LYS A 223 4.08 23.53 -28.46
C LYS A 223 4.83 22.23 -28.71
N ALA A 224 5.95 22.29 -29.42
CA ALA A 224 6.74 21.14 -29.79
C ALA A 224 8.22 21.56 -29.87
N PRO A 225 8.88 21.76 -28.71
CA PRO A 225 10.25 22.24 -28.68
C PRO A 225 11.15 21.28 -29.44
N GLU A 226 11.86 21.81 -30.42
CA GLU A 226 12.94 21.04 -31.03
C GLU A 226 14.05 20.89 -30.00
N HIS A 227 14.61 19.68 -29.95
CA HIS A 227 15.66 19.35 -29.02
C HIS A 227 16.75 18.58 -29.74
N LEU A 228 17.99 18.94 -29.43
CA LEU A 228 19.16 18.17 -29.81
C LEU A 228 19.61 17.36 -28.59
N LEU A 229 19.62 16.03 -28.72
CA LEU A 229 20.15 15.14 -27.70
C LEU A 229 21.68 15.15 -27.78
N LEU A 230 22.32 15.51 -26.68
CA LEU A 230 23.78 15.59 -26.56
C LEU A 230 24.31 14.25 -26.04
N GLU A 231 24.16 13.21 -26.86
CA GLU A 231 24.71 11.88 -26.55
C GLU A 231 26.25 11.87 -26.68
N GLU A 232 26.87 10.89 -26.00
CA GLU A 232 28.32 10.71 -26.07
C GLU A 232 28.72 10.35 -27.51
N GLY A 233 29.57 11.18 -28.12
CA GLY A 233 30.00 11.04 -29.52
C GLY A 233 29.27 11.93 -30.53
N VAL A 234 28.22 12.65 -30.14
CA VAL A 234 27.59 13.67 -31.01
C VAL A 234 28.51 14.90 -31.10
N THR A 235 28.91 15.28 -32.31
CA THR A 235 29.77 16.45 -32.58
C THR A 235 29.02 17.65 -33.13
N ASP A 236 27.90 17.41 -33.79
CA ASP A 236 27.09 18.43 -34.45
C ASP A 236 25.64 17.99 -34.54
N GLY A 237 24.74 18.97 -34.69
CA GLY A 237 23.33 18.73 -34.86
C GLY A 237 22.60 19.97 -35.34
N GLN A 238 21.48 19.75 -36.03
CA GLN A 238 20.55 20.81 -36.41
C GLN A 238 19.59 21.07 -35.25
N LEU A 239 19.39 22.35 -34.93
CA LEU A 239 18.39 22.80 -33.98
C LEU A 239 17.64 23.96 -34.63
N SER A 240 16.42 23.70 -35.12
CA SER A 240 15.71 24.58 -36.05
C SER A 240 16.56 24.89 -37.28
N ASP A 241 16.75 26.17 -37.62
CA ASP A 241 17.55 26.60 -38.77
C ASP A 241 19.06 26.70 -38.45
N TRP A 242 19.49 26.30 -37.24
CA TRP A 242 20.84 26.53 -36.74
C TRP A 242 21.64 25.23 -36.74
N LEU A 243 22.84 25.27 -37.32
CA LEU A 243 23.82 24.20 -37.17
C LEU A 243 24.63 24.42 -35.89
N VAL A 244 24.39 23.59 -34.88
CA VAL A 244 25.10 23.64 -33.61
C VAL A 244 26.28 22.67 -33.66
N THR A 245 27.48 23.15 -33.32
CA THR A 245 28.69 22.32 -33.23
C THR A 245 29.18 22.28 -31.80
N ILE A 246 29.35 21.07 -31.27
CA ILE A 246 29.85 20.83 -29.91
C ILE A 246 31.38 20.82 -29.98
N ARG A 247 31.99 21.84 -29.38
CA ARG A 247 33.46 21.96 -29.35
C ARG A 247 34.10 21.17 -28.22
N GLN A 248 33.43 21.13 -27.07
CA GLN A 248 33.94 20.49 -25.87
C GLN A 248 32.77 20.08 -24.98
N THR A 249 32.82 18.85 -24.48
CA THR A 249 31.92 18.35 -23.44
C THR A 249 32.73 18.22 -22.15
N ILE A 250 32.25 18.85 -21.07
CA ILE A 250 32.91 18.79 -19.76
C ILE A 250 32.00 17.99 -18.83
N PRO A 251 32.39 16.75 -18.46
CA PRO A 251 31.61 15.94 -17.54
C PRO A 251 31.43 16.64 -16.19
N TRP A 252 30.24 16.53 -15.59
CA TRP A 252 29.91 17.07 -14.26
C TRP A 252 30.02 18.59 -14.11
N ALA A 253 30.11 19.34 -15.22
CA ALA A 253 30.11 20.80 -15.17
C ALA A 253 28.70 21.33 -14.83
N ALA A 254 28.63 22.25 -13.87
CA ALA A 254 27.43 23.04 -13.63
C ALA A 254 27.48 24.34 -14.44
N SER A 255 26.33 24.84 -14.88
CA SER A 255 26.25 26.17 -15.49
C SER A 255 26.56 27.24 -14.43
N VAL A 256 27.40 28.19 -14.78
CA VAL A 256 27.69 29.38 -13.95
C VAL A 256 27.03 30.56 -14.63
N ALA A 257 26.12 31.23 -13.94
CA ALA A 257 25.48 32.42 -14.46
C ALA A 257 26.47 33.59 -14.52
N THR A 258 26.81 34.01 -15.73
CA THR A 258 27.61 35.21 -16.06
C THR A 258 26.72 36.36 -16.53
N GLU A 259 27.29 37.53 -16.83
CA GLU A 259 26.54 38.65 -17.43
C GLU A 259 25.87 38.29 -18.76
N ASP A 260 26.49 37.37 -19.52
CA ASP A 260 25.95 36.84 -20.78
C ASP A 260 24.97 35.67 -20.58
N THR A 261 24.73 35.24 -19.33
CA THR A 261 23.73 34.22 -19.02
C THR A 261 22.35 34.86 -18.88
N VAL A 262 21.39 34.35 -19.64
CA VAL A 262 20.03 34.88 -19.77
C VAL A 262 19.39 35.13 -18.40
N ARG A 263 18.98 36.38 -18.15
CA ARG A 263 18.10 36.75 -17.02
C ARG A 263 16.67 36.81 -17.53
N PHE A 264 15.81 35.93 -17.06
CA PHE A 264 14.37 36.06 -17.26
C PHE A 264 13.84 37.14 -16.32
N THR A 265 13.16 38.16 -16.85
CA THR A 265 12.41 39.17 -16.07
C THR A 265 10.91 39.00 -16.31
#